data_AF-A0A399WQL0-F1
#
_entry.id   AF-A0A399WQL0-F1
#
_cell.length_a   1.000
_cell.length_b   1.000
_cell.length_c   1.000
_cell.angle_alpha   90.00
_cell.angle_beta   90.00
_cell.angle_gamma   90.00
#
_symmetry.space_group_name_H-M   'P 1'
#
loop_
_entity.id
_entity.type
_entity.pdbx_description
1 polymer ?
#
loop_
_entity_poly.entity_id
_entity_poly.type
_entity_poly.pdbx_seq_one_letter_code
_entity_poly.pdbx_strand_id
1 'polypeptide(L)'
;MNKFSQKILTFAAVFTLFVGLLPMSAVAQAKTPGIDLAGMDTSVAPGDDFFMYANGTWYKNADIPADRSSYGAFDAIFDVVQKRTRGLIEQAGRSKDPESQAIANYYKAFLDTAAIEKLGLSPIKGDLDAIAAIKNVSDLSRVLGSELPACRCRSA
;
A
#
# COMPACT_ATOMS: atom_id res chain seq x y z
N MET A 1 2.44 -63.00 8.92
CA MET A 1 3.29 -61.97 8.29
C MET A 1 2.46 -61.28 7.23
N ASN A 2 2.00 -60.08 7.54
CA ASN A 2 0.77 -59.55 6.98
C ASN A 2 1.09 -58.58 5.83
N LYS A 3 0.29 -58.64 4.75
CA LYS A 3 0.39 -57.85 3.50
C LYS A 3 0.50 -56.32 3.70
N PHE A 4 0.32 -55.83 4.92
CA PHE A 4 0.46 -54.43 5.32
C PHE A 4 1.92 -54.00 5.50
N SER A 5 2.79 -54.88 6.02
CA SER A 5 4.21 -54.54 6.27
C SER A 5 5.04 -54.45 4.98
N GLN A 6 4.67 -55.24 3.96
CA GLN A 6 5.35 -55.28 2.66
C GLN A 6 5.04 -54.06 1.78
N LYS A 7 3.91 -53.38 2.01
CA LYS A 7 3.54 -52.12 1.32
C LYS A 7 4.25 -50.90 1.88
N ILE A 8 4.58 -50.91 3.17
CA ILE A 8 5.28 -49.80 3.84
C ILE A 8 6.76 -49.75 3.39
N LEU A 9 7.39 -50.92 3.21
CA LEU A 9 8.79 -51.02 2.75
C LEU A 9 8.98 -50.65 1.28
N THR A 10 7.96 -50.74 0.43
CA THR A 10 8.05 -50.37 -1.00
C THR A 10 7.80 -48.89 -1.27
N PHE A 11 7.03 -48.19 -0.43
CA PHE A 11 6.79 -46.75 -0.59
C PHE A 11 7.99 -45.89 -0.13
N ALA A 12 8.77 -46.34 0.86
CA ALA A 12 9.94 -45.61 1.35
C ALA A 12 11.13 -45.61 0.37
N ALA A 13 11.23 -46.62 -0.50
CA ALA A 13 12.34 -46.77 -1.45
C ALA A 13 12.12 -46.01 -2.78
N VAL A 14 10.89 -45.65 -3.13
CA VAL A 14 10.59 -44.86 -4.35
C VAL A 14 10.65 -43.35 -4.06
N PHE A 15 10.37 -42.92 -2.84
CA PHE A 15 10.42 -41.50 -2.46
C PHE A 15 11.86 -40.96 -2.32
N THR A 16 12.86 -41.83 -2.15
CA THR A 16 14.28 -41.44 -2.03
C THR A 16 15.04 -41.40 -3.36
N LEU A 17 14.41 -41.77 -4.49
CA LEU A 17 15.08 -41.75 -5.81
C LEU A 17 14.64 -40.60 -6.74
N PHE A 18 13.70 -39.75 -6.31
CA PHE A 18 13.12 -38.67 -7.13
C PHE A 18 13.16 -37.27 -6.49
N VAL A 19 14.02 -37.06 -5.50
CA VAL A 19 14.52 -35.72 -5.14
C VAL A 19 15.85 -35.58 -5.89
N GLY A 20 15.82 -35.33 -7.19
CA GLY A 20 15.42 -34.03 -7.69
C GLY A 20 16.70 -33.23 -7.90
N LEU A 21 17.46 -33.66 -8.91
CA LEU A 21 18.51 -32.89 -9.56
C LEU A 21 17.82 -31.68 -10.23
N LEU A 22 17.34 -30.73 -9.44
CA LEU A 22 16.91 -29.45 -9.96
C LEU A 22 18.18 -28.62 -10.13
N PRO A 23 18.61 -28.31 -11.37
CA PRO A 23 19.59 -27.28 -11.55
C PRO A 23 18.97 -26.02 -10.93
N MET A 24 19.62 -25.52 -9.88
CA MET A 24 19.35 -24.19 -9.36
C MET A 24 19.77 -23.23 -10.46
N SER A 25 18.88 -23.07 -11.44
CA SER A 25 19.04 -22.10 -12.50
C SER A 25 18.92 -20.77 -11.79
N ALA A 26 20.08 -20.19 -11.47
CA ALA A 26 20.17 -18.79 -11.15
C ALA A 26 19.53 -18.08 -12.33
N VAL A 27 18.29 -17.60 -12.14
CA VAL A 27 17.70 -16.65 -13.05
C VAL A 27 18.61 -15.44 -12.94
N ALA A 28 19.55 -15.31 -13.87
CA ALA A 28 20.33 -14.11 -14.03
C ALA A 28 19.31 -13.01 -14.25
N GLN A 29 19.03 -12.25 -13.19
CA GLN A 29 18.11 -11.14 -13.25
C GLN A 29 18.75 -10.16 -14.23
N ALA A 30 18.22 -10.13 -15.46
CA ALA A 30 18.70 -9.24 -16.49
C ALA A 30 18.74 -7.84 -15.88
N LYS A 31 19.94 -7.27 -15.82
CA LYS A 31 20.14 -5.95 -15.25
C LYS A 31 19.44 -4.98 -16.19
N THR A 32 18.20 -4.63 -15.88
CA THR A 32 17.49 -3.58 -16.61
C THR A 32 18.42 -2.36 -16.59
N PRO A 33 18.74 -1.77 -17.76
CA PRO A 33 19.54 -0.56 -17.78
C PRO A 33 18.96 0.44 -16.77
N GLY A 34 19.82 1.07 -15.96
CA GLY A 34 19.37 2.05 -14.96
C GLY A 34 18.76 3.33 -15.55
N ILE A 35 18.65 3.38 -16.88
CA ILE A 35 18.12 4.47 -17.69
C ILE A 35 17.13 3.86 -18.66
N ASP A 36 15.91 4.41 -18.70
CA ASP A 36 14.92 4.04 -19.69
C ASP A 36 15.20 4.74 -21.02
N LEU A 37 15.84 4.02 -21.94
CA LEU A 37 16.13 4.54 -23.28
C LEU A 37 14.88 4.65 -24.16
N ALA A 38 13.79 3.94 -23.84
CA ALA A 38 12.55 3.98 -24.62
C ALA A 38 11.74 5.24 -24.33
N GLY A 39 11.87 5.81 -23.11
CA GLY A 39 11.25 7.08 -22.74
C GLY A 39 11.92 8.32 -23.34
N MET A 40 13.14 8.18 -23.87
CA MET A 40 13.91 9.28 -24.47
C MET A 40 13.40 9.68 -25.85
N ASP A 41 13.61 10.95 -26.23
CA ASP A 41 13.42 11.46 -27.58
C ASP A 41 14.75 11.99 -28.12
N THR A 42 15.46 11.13 -28.85
CA THR A 42 16.79 11.44 -29.40
C THR A 42 16.75 12.37 -30.63
N SER A 43 15.55 12.79 -31.08
CA SER A 43 15.43 13.82 -32.10
C SER A 43 15.70 15.23 -31.56
N VAL A 44 15.60 15.41 -30.23
CA VAL A 44 15.92 16.66 -29.54
C VAL A 44 17.40 16.65 -29.15
N ALA A 45 18.15 17.71 -29.47
CA ALA A 45 19.53 17.80 -29.01
C ALA A 45 19.55 18.02 -27.48
N PRO A 46 20.38 17.29 -26.70
CA PRO A 46 20.40 17.39 -25.25
C PRO A 46 20.83 18.77 -24.73
N GLY A 47 21.51 19.58 -25.54
CA GLY A 47 21.90 20.95 -25.21
C GLY A 47 20.78 21.98 -25.37
N ASP A 48 19.74 21.67 -26.16
CA ASP A 48 18.62 22.58 -26.43
C ASP A 48 17.52 22.41 -25.38
N ASP A 49 17.11 21.16 -25.13
CA ASP A 49 16.17 20.80 -24.07
C ASP A 49 16.46 19.39 -23.56
N PHE A 50 17.16 19.33 -22.43
CA PHE A 50 17.52 18.04 -21.82
C PHE A 50 16.31 17.28 -21.29
N PHE A 51 15.25 17.96 -20.84
CA PHE A 51 14.06 17.29 -20.33
C PHE A 51 13.34 16.53 -21.44
N MET A 52 13.13 17.19 -22.59
CA MET A 52 12.52 16.57 -23.76
C MET A 52 13.43 15.52 -24.40
N TYR A 53 14.76 15.71 -24.40
CA TYR A 53 15.68 14.66 -24.81
C TYR A 53 15.56 13.40 -23.95
N ALA A 54 15.55 13.56 -22.61
CA ALA A 54 15.55 12.43 -21.69
C ALA A 54 14.17 11.77 -21.50
N ASN A 55 13.07 12.52 -21.63
CA ASN A 55 11.72 12.05 -21.30
C ASN A 55 10.69 12.26 -22.41
N GLY A 56 11.07 12.78 -23.58
CA GLY A 56 10.13 13.30 -24.57
C GLY A 56 9.15 12.26 -25.11
N THR A 57 9.59 11.01 -25.30
CA THR A 57 8.70 9.93 -25.72
C THR A 57 7.73 9.54 -24.60
N TRP A 58 8.19 9.49 -23.36
CA TRP A 58 7.30 9.26 -22.21
C TRP A 58 6.30 10.41 -22.07
N TYR A 59 6.76 11.66 -22.10
CA TYR A 59 5.93 12.85 -21.93
C TYR A 59 4.79 12.95 -22.96
N LYS A 60 5.06 12.54 -24.21
CA LYS A 60 4.05 12.51 -25.29
C LYS A 60 2.98 11.43 -25.11
N ASN A 61 3.34 10.32 -24.47
CA ASN A 61 2.51 9.11 -24.37
C ASN A 61 1.94 8.89 -22.96
N ALA A 62 2.38 9.65 -21.96
CA ALA A 62 1.96 9.48 -20.59
C ALA A 62 0.52 9.97 -20.42
N ASP A 63 -0.37 9.05 -20.09
CA ASP A 63 -1.72 9.37 -19.68
C ASP A 63 -1.75 9.67 -18.18
N ILE A 64 -2.36 10.79 -17.80
CA ILE A 64 -2.66 11.10 -16.40
C ILE A 64 -3.95 10.37 -16.03
N PRO A 65 -3.93 9.44 -15.05
CA PRO A 65 -5.14 8.77 -14.58
C PRO A 65 -6.21 9.77 -14.13
N ALA A 66 -7.49 9.46 -14.37
CA ALA A 66 -8.61 10.39 -14.11
C ALA A 66 -8.78 10.77 -12.62
N ASP A 67 -8.21 10.00 -11.71
CA ASP A 67 -8.18 10.27 -10.27
C ASP A 67 -7.01 11.16 -9.83
N ARG A 68 -6.19 11.66 -10.78
CA ARG A 68 -4.97 12.44 -10.49
C ARG A 68 -4.88 13.71 -11.32
N SER A 69 -4.23 14.73 -10.75
CA SER A 69 -3.89 15.98 -11.43
C SER A 69 -2.52 15.95 -12.13
N SER A 70 -1.65 15.00 -11.75
CA SER A 70 -0.32 14.80 -12.32
C SER A 70 0.07 13.33 -12.26
N TYR A 71 0.99 12.92 -13.13
CA TYR A 71 1.59 11.59 -13.07
C TYR A 71 3.04 11.62 -13.52
N GLY A 72 3.90 10.90 -12.82
CA GLY A 72 5.32 10.80 -13.11
C GLY A 72 6.00 9.60 -12.45
N ALA A 73 7.33 9.59 -12.45
CA ALA A 73 8.11 8.48 -11.89
C ALA A 73 7.81 8.23 -10.40
N PHE A 74 7.62 9.29 -9.60
CA PHE A 74 7.29 9.15 -8.18
C PHE A 74 5.90 8.57 -7.96
N ASP A 75 4.92 8.92 -8.79
CA ASP A 75 3.57 8.36 -8.74
C ASP A 75 3.58 6.87 -9.08
N ALA A 76 4.33 6.47 -10.12
CA ALA A 76 4.50 5.08 -10.48
C ALA A 76 5.14 4.26 -9.34
N ILE A 77 6.15 4.81 -8.66
CA ILE A 77 6.74 4.19 -7.47
C ILE A 77 5.70 4.10 -6.34
N PHE A 78 4.95 5.18 -6.11
CA PHE A 78 3.92 5.23 -5.08
C PHE A 78 2.85 4.17 -5.31
N ASP A 79 2.43 3.93 -6.56
CA ASP A 79 1.46 2.89 -6.90
C ASP A 79 1.94 1.49 -6.53
N VAL A 80 3.21 1.19 -6.83
CA VAL A 80 3.84 -0.08 -6.46
C VAL A 80 3.93 -0.23 -4.94
N VAL A 81 4.34 0.83 -4.24
CA VAL A 81 4.43 0.83 -2.78
C VAL A 81 3.06 0.66 -2.15
N GLN A 82 2.04 1.41 -2.58
CA GLN A 82 0.67 1.27 -2.08
C GLN A 82 0.13 -0.15 -2.25
N LYS A 83 0.33 -0.76 -3.43
CA LYS A 83 -0.09 -2.15 -3.68
C LYS A 83 0.59 -3.14 -2.71
N ARG A 84 1.89 -2.96 -2.48
CA ARG A 84 2.66 -3.80 -1.54
C ARG A 84 2.19 -3.59 -0.10
N THR A 85 2.04 -2.34 0.34
CA THR A 85 1.55 -1.97 1.67
C THR A 85 0.16 -2.54 1.93
N ARG A 86 -0.76 -2.43 0.96
CA ARG A 86 -2.07 -3.09 1.04
C ARG A 86 -1.92 -4.60 1.28
N GLY A 87 -1.07 -5.26 0.51
CA GLY A 87 -0.79 -6.68 0.68
C GLY A 87 -0.24 -7.03 2.08
N LEU A 88 0.58 -6.16 2.68
CA LEU A 88 1.08 -6.34 4.04
C LEU A 88 -0.04 -6.17 5.08
N ILE A 89 -0.92 -5.18 4.91
CA ILE A 89 -2.08 -4.97 5.80
C ILE A 89 -3.04 -6.17 5.74
N GLU A 90 -3.31 -6.69 4.54
CA GLU A 90 -4.15 -7.88 4.36
C GLU A 90 -3.52 -9.14 4.99
N GLN A 91 -2.20 -9.24 4.99
CA GLN A 91 -1.48 -10.31 5.71
C GLN A 91 -1.51 -10.11 7.22
N ALA A 92 -1.38 -8.88 7.72
CA ALA A 92 -1.44 -8.54 9.14
C ALA A 92 -2.78 -8.99 9.76
N GLY A 93 -3.88 -8.89 9.02
CA GLY A 93 -5.20 -9.38 9.46
C GLY A 93 -5.29 -10.90 9.68
N ARG A 94 -4.30 -11.68 9.24
CA ARG A 94 -4.20 -13.13 9.51
C ARG A 94 -3.36 -13.44 10.75
N SER A 95 -2.61 -12.47 11.26
CA SER A 95 -1.82 -12.60 12.49
C SER A 95 -2.74 -12.68 13.71
N LYS A 96 -2.28 -13.29 14.81
CA LYS A 96 -2.98 -13.20 16.11
C LYS A 96 -2.42 -12.10 17.01
N ASP A 97 -1.38 -11.42 16.55
CA ASP A 97 -0.77 -10.30 17.24
C ASP A 97 -1.76 -9.10 17.33
N PRO A 98 -1.99 -8.52 18.53
CA PRO A 98 -2.93 -7.42 18.70
C PRO A 98 -2.63 -6.18 17.85
N GLU A 99 -1.35 -5.81 17.68
CA GLU A 99 -0.97 -4.62 16.89
C GLU A 99 -1.29 -4.83 15.41
N SER A 100 -0.94 -6.01 14.89
CA SER A 100 -1.28 -6.44 13.52
C SER A 100 -2.79 -6.43 13.28
N GLN A 101 -3.58 -6.90 14.25
CA GLN A 101 -5.04 -6.87 14.18
C GLN A 101 -5.59 -5.44 14.22
N ALA A 102 -5.01 -4.54 15.03
CA ALA A 102 -5.43 -3.14 15.06
C ALA A 102 -5.23 -2.46 13.69
N ILE A 103 -4.09 -2.68 13.04
CA ILE A 103 -3.81 -2.16 11.69
C ILE A 103 -4.84 -2.68 10.67
N ALA A 104 -5.11 -3.98 10.67
CA ALA A 104 -6.07 -4.60 9.76
C ALA A 104 -7.50 -4.10 9.99
N ASN A 105 -7.92 -3.96 11.26
CA ASN A 105 -9.24 -3.47 11.62
C ASN A 105 -9.42 -2.00 11.23
N TYR A 106 -8.40 -1.17 11.40
CA TYR A 106 -8.43 0.23 10.95
C TYR A 106 -8.63 0.33 9.43
N TYR A 107 -7.86 -0.45 8.67
CA TYR A 107 -8.01 -0.50 7.20
C TYR A 107 -9.39 -1.02 6.78
N LYS A 108 -9.91 -2.05 7.46
CA LYS A 108 -11.27 -2.57 7.20
C LYS A 108 -12.35 -1.52 7.48
N ALA A 109 -12.23 -0.78 8.58
CA ALA A 109 -13.17 0.29 8.91
C ALA A 109 -13.17 1.41 7.86
N PHE A 110 -12.00 1.73 7.29
CA PHE A 110 -11.90 2.71 6.21
C PHE A 110 -12.56 2.23 4.90
N LEU A 111 -12.50 0.93 4.60
CA LEU A 111 -13.09 0.37 3.38
C LEU A 111 -14.60 0.09 3.47
N ASP A 112 -15.20 0.09 4.67
CA ASP A 112 -16.61 -0.20 4.87
C ASP A 112 -17.50 1.02 4.56
N THR A 113 -17.64 1.33 3.28
CA THR A 113 -18.41 2.49 2.81
C THR A 113 -19.89 2.39 3.20
N ALA A 114 -20.46 1.19 3.28
CA ALA A 114 -21.85 1.00 3.71
C ALA A 114 -22.06 1.41 5.17
N ALA A 115 -21.12 1.06 6.07
CA ALA A 115 -21.16 1.52 7.45
C ALA A 115 -20.96 3.05 7.54
N ILE A 116 -20.04 3.62 6.75
CA ILE A 116 -19.79 5.07 6.69
C ILE A 116 -21.05 5.82 6.25
N GLU A 117 -21.68 5.39 5.15
CA GLU A 117 -22.91 5.98 4.61
C GLU A 117 -24.06 5.89 5.61
N LYS A 118 -24.20 4.76 6.31
CA LYS A 118 -25.22 4.58 7.34
C LYS A 118 -25.03 5.51 8.54
N LEU A 119 -23.78 5.76 8.95
CA LEU A 119 -23.48 6.63 10.10
C LEU A 119 -23.66 8.12 9.76
N GLY A 120 -23.41 8.50 8.50
CA GLY A 120 -23.50 9.87 8.03
C GLY A 120 -22.68 10.83 8.90
N LEU A 121 -23.27 11.96 9.29
CA LEU A 121 -22.61 12.98 10.12
C LEU A 121 -22.70 12.71 11.62
N SER A 122 -23.30 11.60 12.05
CA SER A 122 -23.50 11.32 13.48
C SER A 122 -22.19 11.34 14.28
N PRO A 123 -21.06 10.77 13.80
CA PRO A 123 -19.81 10.74 14.57
C PRO A 123 -19.19 12.12 14.83
N ILE A 124 -19.38 13.11 13.94
CA ILE A 124 -18.79 14.45 14.07
C ILE A 124 -19.74 15.47 14.71
N LYS A 125 -20.98 15.07 15.04
CA LYS A 125 -22.01 15.98 15.55
C LYS A 125 -21.56 16.72 16.83
N GLY A 126 -20.86 16.04 17.73
CA GLY A 126 -20.36 16.66 18.97
C GLY A 126 -19.40 17.82 18.71
N ASP A 127 -18.51 17.66 17.74
CA ASP A 127 -17.54 18.70 17.36
C ASP A 127 -18.26 19.88 16.67
N LEU A 128 -19.24 19.58 15.81
CA LEU A 128 -20.06 20.61 15.16
C LEU A 128 -20.90 21.39 16.19
N ASP A 129 -21.49 20.72 17.17
CA ASP A 129 -22.27 21.35 18.24
C ASP A 129 -21.36 22.23 19.13
N ALA A 130 -20.12 21.79 19.40
CA ALA A 130 -19.13 22.59 20.12
C ALA A 130 -18.72 23.86 19.36
N ILE A 131 -18.53 23.76 18.04
CA ILE A 131 -18.25 24.90 17.16
C ILE A 131 -19.46 25.86 17.11
N ALA A 132 -20.67 25.34 16.98
CA ALA A 132 -21.90 26.14 16.93
C ALA A 132 -22.17 26.90 18.23
N ALA A 133 -21.65 26.43 19.36
CA ALA A 133 -21.78 27.07 20.67
C ALA A 133 -20.82 28.26 20.88
N ILE A 134 -19.86 28.51 19.98
CA ILE A 134 -18.88 29.59 20.10
C ILE A 134 -19.57 30.95 19.91
N LYS A 135 -19.52 31.83 20.93
CA LYS A 135 -20.13 33.17 20.88
C LYS A 135 -19.11 34.30 20.87
N ASN A 136 -17.86 34.01 21.23
CA ASN A 136 -16.81 35.02 21.39
C ASN A 136 -15.42 34.39 21.23
N VAL A 137 -14.40 35.24 21.21
CA VAL A 137 -12.99 34.84 21.05
C VAL A 137 -12.50 33.93 22.17
N SER A 138 -13.02 34.07 23.40
CA SER A 138 -12.65 33.19 24.51
C SER A 138 -13.19 31.78 24.32
N ASP A 139 -14.44 31.64 23.86
CA ASP A 139 -15.04 30.35 23.51
C ASP A 139 -14.27 29.68 22.36
N LEU A 140 -13.88 30.45 21.34
CA LEU A 140 -13.07 29.97 20.22
C LEU A 140 -11.74 29.40 20.70
N SER A 141 -11.00 30.17 21.51
CA SER A 141 -9.71 29.72 22.07
C SER A 141 -9.86 28.46 22.91
N ARG A 142 -10.98 28.31 23.63
CA ARG A 142 -11.26 27.10 24.43
C ARG A 142 -11.49 25.88 23.54
N VAL A 143 -12.30 26.00 22.48
CA VAL A 143 -12.56 24.89 21.55
C VAL A 143 -11.29 24.49 20.79
N LEU A 144 -10.52 25.45 20.28
CA LEU A 144 -9.25 25.13 19.62
C LEU A 144 -8.25 24.48 20.58
N GLY A 145 -8.25 24.89 21.86
CA GLY A 145 -7.43 24.29 22.90
C GLY A 145 -7.82 22.85 23.26
N SER A 146 -9.11 22.49 23.23
CA SER A 146 -9.56 21.12 23.54
C SER A 146 -9.15 20.09 22.48
N GLU A 147 -8.89 20.55 21.26
CA GLU A 147 -8.45 19.67 20.16
C GLU A 147 -6.94 19.41 20.14
N LEU A 148 -6.15 20.16 20.92
CA LEU A 148 -4.71 19.93 21.01
C LEU A 148 -4.41 18.68 21.85
N PRO A 149 -3.59 17.74 21.34
CA PRO A 149 -3.24 16.51 22.05
C PRO A 149 -2.64 16.74 23.45
N ALA A 150 -1.92 17.86 23.65
CA ALA A 150 -1.30 18.21 24.92
C ALA A 150 -2.31 18.64 26.01
N CYS A 151 -3.53 19.03 25.63
CA CYS A 151 -4.58 19.47 26.56
C CYS A 151 -5.70 18.43 26.72
N ARG A 152 -5.64 17.31 25.98
CA ARG A 152 -6.48 16.12 26.24
C ARG A 152 -5.96 15.38 27.46
N CYS A 153 -6.04 16.01 28.64
CA CYS A 153 -6.17 15.30 29.91
C CYS A 153 -7.56 14.64 29.92
N ARG A 154 -7.75 13.60 29.11
CA ARG A 154 -8.94 12.77 29.18
C ARG A 154 -8.74 11.85 30.36
N SER A 155 -9.38 12.22 31.47
CA SER A 155 -9.81 11.33 32.53
C SER A 155 -10.26 9.98 31.93
N ALA A 156 -9.42 8.97 32.13
CA ALA A 156 -9.87 7.58 32.17
C ALA A 156 -10.58 7.32 33.49
#